data_AF-A0A7J0D5H8-F1
#
_entry.id   AF-A0A7J0D5H8-F1
#
_cell.length_a   1.000
_cell.length_b   1.000
_cell.length_c   1.000
_cell.angle_alpha   90.00
_cell.angle_beta   90.00
_cell.angle_gamma   90.00
#
_symmetry.space_group_name_H-M   'P 1'
#
loop_
_entity.id
_entity.type
_entity.pdbx_description
1 polymer ?
#
loop_
_entity_poly.entity_id
_entity_poly.type
_entity_poly.pdbx_seq_one_letter_code
_entity_poly.pdbx_strand_id
1 'polypeptide(L)'
;MDVEQAAEAHPDDLGCAFEKLMLETVEGRFETFREQWRQLLTSSESPDEPEASFLHLFQALLIEPQNMVPEATAGVLATHPGAGDIAEVVGYLTELALLEGEVGDRARQCHGLIVGRASS
;
A
#
# COMPACT_ATOMS: atom_id res chain seq x y z
N MET A 1 -21.90 0.75 3.38
CA MET A 1 -21.33 2.00 3.91
C MET A 1 -20.28 2.41 2.91
N ASP A 2 -20.32 3.65 2.44
CA ASP A 2 -19.38 4.17 1.44
C ASP A 2 -18.05 4.52 2.10
N VAL A 3 -16.93 4.32 1.40
CA VAL A 3 -15.57 4.60 1.91
C VAL A 3 -15.43 6.10 2.20
N GLU A 4 -16.00 6.95 1.35
CA GLU A 4 -15.97 8.40 1.56
C GLU A 4 -16.73 8.78 2.83
N GLN A 5 -17.91 8.19 3.04
CA GLN A 5 -18.77 8.47 4.19
C GLN A 5 -18.17 7.94 5.51
N ALA A 6 -17.43 6.83 5.47
CA ALA A 6 -16.73 6.27 6.62
C ALA A 6 -15.55 7.17 7.05
N ALA A 7 -14.75 7.64 6.10
CA ALA A 7 -13.64 8.55 6.36
C ALA A 7 -14.09 9.91 6.89
N GLU A 8 -15.23 10.43 6.42
CA GLU A 8 -15.81 11.67 6.96
C GLU A 8 -16.36 11.52 8.39
N ALA A 9 -16.86 10.33 8.73
CA ALA A 9 -17.38 10.04 10.07
C ALA A 9 -16.27 9.81 11.11
N HIS A 10 -15.09 9.35 10.67
CA HIS A 10 -13.94 9.02 11.51
C HIS A 10 -12.65 9.62 10.93
N PRO A 11 -12.46 10.95 11.02
CA PRO A 11 -11.32 11.64 10.41
C PRO A 11 -9.96 11.25 11.00
N ASP A 12 -9.94 10.67 12.21
CA ASP A 12 -8.72 10.21 12.90
C ASP A 12 -8.43 8.71 12.66
N ASP A 13 -9.26 8.01 11.89
CA ASP A 13 -9.05 6.60 11.57
C ASP A 13 -8.07 6.45 10.39
N LEU A 14 -6.85 6.00 10.72
CA LEU A 14 -5.78 5.76 9.75
C LEU A 14 -6.17 4.77 8.66
N GLY A 15 -6.98 3.74 8.98
CA GLY A 15 -7.46 2.77 8.00
C GLY A 15 -8.43 3.40 7.02
N CYS A 16 -9.39 4.20 7.52
CA CYS A 16 -10.30 4.93 6.64
C CYS A 16 -9.58 5.97 5.76
N ALA A 17 -8.57 6.67 6.32
CA ALA A 17 -7.76 7.62 5.57
C ALA A 17 -6.93 6.92 4.48
N PHE A 18 -6.36 5.75 4.80
CA PHE A 18 -5.65 4.90 3.83
C PHE A 18 -6.55 4.51 2.65
N GLU A 19 -7.72 3.95 2.94
CA GLU A 19 -8.66 3.47 1.93
C GLU A 19 -9.14 4.59 1.00
N LYS A 20 -9.41 5.76 1.57
CA LYS A 20 -9.76 6.95 0.79
C LYS A 20 -8.62 7.34 -0.16
N LEU A 21 -7.40 7.44 0.35
CA LEU A 21 -6.25 7.80 -0.49
C LEU A 21 -5.93 6.73 -1.55
N MET A 22 -6.21 5.46 -1.25
CA MET A 22 -6.09 4.36 -2.21
C MET A 22 -7.07 4.53 -3.36
N LEU A 23 -8.36 4.78 -3.07
CA LEU A 23 -9.39 5.05 -4.07
C LEU A 23 -8.99 6.22 -4.97
N GLU A 24 -8.59 7.34 -4.37
CA GLU A 24 -8.11 8.54 -5.09
C GLU A 24 -6.94 8.22 -6.03
N THR A 25 -6.03 7.34 -5.59
CA THR A 25 -4.86 6.92 -6.36
C THR A 25 -5.26 6.06 -7.56
N VAL A 26 -6.15 5.08 -7.35
CA VAL A 26 -6.69 4.21 -8.40
C VAL A 26 -7.47 5.01 -9.45
N GLU A 27 -8.12 6.09 -9.05
CA GLU A 27 -8.78 7.02 -9.97
C GLU A 27 -7.82 7.99 -10.69
N GLY A 28 -6.51 7.79 -10.54
CA GLY A 28 -5.48 8.56 -11.23
C GLY A 28 -5.17 9.92 -10.60
N ARG A 29 -5.66 10.17 -9.37
CA ARG A 29 -5.45 11.44 -8.64
C ARG A 29 -4.22 11.42 -7.74
N PHE A 30 -3.34 10.42 -7.88
CA PHE A 30 -2.17 10.22 -7.03
C PHE A 30 -1.34 11.49 -6.78
N GLU A 31 -0.96 12.23 -7.83
CA GLU A 31 -0.10 13.42 -7.68
C GLU A 31 -0.75 14.53 -6.86
N THR A 32 -2.08 14.66 -6.91
CA THR A 32 -2.85 15.60 -6.08
C THR A 32 -2.77 15.24 -4.60
N PHE A 33 -2.70 13.94 -4.29
CA PHE A 33 -2.78 13.38 -2.95
C PHE A 33 -1.43 12.89 -2.39
N ARG A 34 -0.34 13.03 -3.16
CA ARG A 34 1.00 12.56 -2.80
C ARG A 34 1.48 13.02 -1.41
N GLU A 35 1.22 14.28 -1.06
CA GLU A 35 1.61 14.82 0.25
C GLU A 35 0.78 14.22 1.40
N GLN A 36 -0.49 13.95 1.16
CA GLN A 36 -1.37 13.32 2.15
C GLN A 36 -0.96 11.86 2.37
N TRP A 37 -0.56 11.16 1.30
CA TRP A 37 0.09 9.85 1.40
C TRP A 37 1.36 9.90 2.24
N ARG A 38 2.24 10.89 2.01
CA ARG A 38 3.48 11.03 2.80
C ARG A 38 3.18 11.24 4.29
N GLN A 39 2.19 12.07 4.61
CA GLN A 39 1.79 12.32 5.99
C GLN A 39 1.22 11.05 6.64
N LEU A 40 0.31 10.35 5.96
CA LEU A 40 -0.30 9.13 6.48
C LEU A 40 0.75 8.03 6.74
N LEU A 41 1.66 7.81 5.79
CA LEU A 41 2.67 6.76 5.90
C LEU A 41 3.76 7.07 6.94
N THR A 42 3.81 8.30 7.45
CA THR A 42 4.75 8.74 8.49
C THR A 42 4.07 9.08 9.81
N SER A 43 2.74 9.01 9.91
CA SER A 43 1.98 9.42 11.09
C SER A 43 1.82 8.33 12.16
N SER A 44 2.10 7.07 11.84
CA SER A 44 1.97 5.98 12.83
C SER A 44 3.09 6.08 13.89
N GLU A 45 2.71 6.44 15.11
CA GLU A 45 3.62 6.47 16.26
C GLU A 45 3.75 5.04 16.83
N SER A 46 4.85 4.37 16.49
CA SER A 46 5.18 3.00 16.95
C SER A 46 4.23 1.90 16.46
N PRO A 47 4.09 1.72 15.13
CA PRO A 47 3.36 0.58 14.57
C PRO A 47 3.94 -0.74 15.07
N ASP A 48 3.09 -1.76 15.15
CA ASP A 48 3.59 -3.13 15.32
C ASP A 48 4.33 -3.60 14.06
N GLU A 49 5.09 -4.69 14.17
CA GLU A 49 5.95 -5.18 13.08
C GLU A 49 5.16 -5.51 11.79
N PRO A 50 3.99 -6.18 11.85
CA PRO A 50 3.10 -6.36 10.70
C PRO A 50 2.67 -5.04 10.04
N GLU A 51 2.16 -4.08 10.81
CA GLU A 51 1.70 -2.78 10.31
C GLU A 51 2.86 -1.99 9.71
N ALA A 52 4.02 -1.96 10.38
CA ALA A 52 5.22 -1.27 9.92
C ALA A 52 5.69 -1.79 8.56
N SER A 53 5.64 -3.11 8.34
CA SER A 53 6.02 -3.72 7.06
C SER A 53 5.09 -3.31 5.92
N PHE A 54 3.78 -3.14 6.17
CA PHE A 54 2.84 -2.65 5.17
C PHE A 54 3.05 -1.16 4.87
N LEU A 55 3.19 -0.32 5.89
CA LEU A 55 3.46 1.11 5.71
C LEU A 55 4.74 1.32 4.88
N HIS A 56 5.79 0.55 5.18
CA HIS A 56 7.04 0.60 4.43
C HIS A 56 6.88 0.17 2.96
N LEU A 57 6.06 -0.86 2.69
CA LEU A 57 5.75 -1.26 1.31
C LEU A 57 5.05 -0.14 0.53
N PHE A 58 4.01 0.48 1.11
CA PHE A 58 3.31 1.58 0.44
C PHE A 58 4.20 2.83 0.28
N GLN A 59 5.10 3.09 1.22
CA GLN A 59 6.11 4.13 1.07
C GLN A 59 7.03 3.87 -0.13
N ALA A 60 7.52 2.64 -0.30
CA ALA A 60 8.33 2.25 -1.46
C ALA A 60 7.55 2.31 -2.79
N LEU A 61 6.28 1.93 -2.77
CA LEU A 61 5.39 1.93 -3.95
C LEU A 61 4.93 3.33 -4.38
N LEU A 62 4.80 4.28 -3.45
CA LEU A 62 4.19 5.57 -3.74
C LEU A 62 5.18 6.72 -3.62
N ILE A 63 5.98 6.79 -2.56
CA ILE A 63 6.73 7.99 -2.17
C ILE A 63 8.24 7.89 -2.43
N GLU A 64 8.87 6.75 -2.10
CA GLU A 64 10.33 6.58 -2.10
C GLU A 64 10.77 5.48 -3.09
N PRO A 65 10.80 5.77 -4.40
CA PRO A 65 11.02 4.78 -5.46
C PRO A 65 12.46 4.26 -5.59
N GLN A 66 13.38 4.55 -4.66
CA GLN A 66 14.82 4.25 -4.80
C GLN A 66 15.14 2.74 -4.65
N ASN A 67 14.46 1.89 -5.45
CA ASN A 67 14.60 0.44 -5.51
C ASN A 67 14.26 -0.32 -4.22
N MET A 68 13.46 0.29 -3.35
CA MET A 68 13.05 -0.32 -2.07
C MET A 68 11.97 -1.38 -2.23
N VAL A 69 11.32 -1.51 -3.40
CA VAL A 69 10.17 -2.41 -3.59
C VAL A 69 10.52 -3.87 -3.27
N PRO A 70 11.61 -4.49 -3.81
CA PRO A 70 11.93 -5.87 -3.48
C PRO A 70 12.22 -6.11 -1.99
N GLU A 71 12.90 -5.17 -1.34
CA GLU A 71 13.25 -5.25 0.08
C GLU A 71 12.00 -5.10 0.96
N ALA A 72 11.13 -4.14 0.64
CA ALA A 72 9.87 -3.94 1.34
C ALA A 72 8.91 -5.12 1.13
N THR A 73 8.83 -5.68 -0.07
CA THR A 73 8.07 -6.91 -0.35
C THR A 73 8.60 -8.08 0.47
N ALA A 74 9.92 -8.23 0.61
CA ALA A 74 10.52 -9.27 1.44
C ALA A 74 10.18 -9.10 2.93
N GLY A 75 10.14 -7.86 3.42
CA GLY A 75 9.69 -7.53 4.77
C GLY A 75 8.26 -7.99 5.03
N VAL A 76 7.32 -7.62 4.15
CA VAL A 76 5.92 -8.06 4.25
C VAL A 76 5.79 -9.59 4.25
N LEU A 77 6.51 -10.28 3.38
CA LEU A 77 6.46 -11.76 3.30
C LEU A 77 7.07 -12.45 4.53
N ALA A 78 7.92 -11.76 5.30
CA ALA A 78 8.51 -12.28 6.53
C ALA A 78 7.60 -12.10 7.75
N THR A 79 6.85 -11.00 7.79
CA THR A 79 5.96 -10.62 8.90
C THR A 79 4.54 -11.17 8.74
N HIS A 80 4.13 -11.50 7.52
CA HIS A 80 2.80 -12.02 7.17
C HIS A 80 2.91 -13.41 6.51
N PRO A 81 3.20 -14.49 7.25
CA PRO A 81 3.42 -15.82 6.66
C PRO A 81 2.15 -16.48 6.12
N GLY A 82 0.96 -15.98 6.51
CA GLY A 82 -0.32 -16.52 6.09
C GLY A 82 -0.81 -15.94 4.77
N ALA A 83 -1.42 -16.78 3.92
CA ALA A 83 -2.04 -16.33 2.68
C ALA A 83 -3.21 -15.36 2.90
N GLY A 84 -3.92 -15.45 4.04
CA GLY A 84 -4.96 -14.51 4.41
C GLY A 84 -4.43 -13.12 4.75
N ASP A 85 -3.23 -13.06 5.33
CA ASP A 85 -2.60 -11.82 5.79
C ASP A 85 -2.06 -10.99 4.62
N ILE A 86 -1.72 -11.64 3.50
CA ILE A 86 -1.20 -10.99 2.28
C ILE A 86 -2.32 -10.66 1.28
N ALA A 87 -3.50 -11.28 1.40
CA ALA A 87 -4.57 -11.17 0.41
C ALA A 87 -5.03 -9.72 0.18
N GLU A 88 -5.08 -8.92 1.24
CA GLU A 88 -5.47 -7.51 1.16
C GLU A 88 -4.45 -6.69 0.36
N VAL A 89 -3.16 -6.86 0.65
CA VAL A 89 -2.07 -6.23 -0.11
C VAL A 89 -2.10 -6.62 -1.58
N VAL A 90 -2.37 -7.89 -1.89
CA VAL A 90 -2.50 -8.35 -3.27
C VAL A 90 -3.68 -7.67 -3.97
N GLY A 91 -4.78 -7.41 -3.27
CA GLY A 91 -5.91 -6.62 -3.75
C GLY A 91 -5.47 -5.21 -4.18
N TYR A 92 -4.85 -4.46 -3.26
CA TYR A 92 -4.35 -3.11 -3.57
C TYR A 92 -3.34 -3.10 -4.72
N LEU A 93 -2.41 -4.06 -4.74
CA LEU A 93 -1.41 -4.17 -5.81
C LEU A 93 -2.05 -4.45 -7.18
N THR A 94 -3.14 -5.22 -7.21
CA THR A 94 -3.87 -5.51 -8.46
C THR A 94 -4.49 -4.24 -9.02
N GLU A 95 -5.13 -3.43 -8.19
CA GLU A 95 -5.74 -2.15 -8.60
C GLU A 95 -4.65 -1.16 -9.05
N LEU A 96 -3.59 -0.99 -8.24
CA LEU A 96 -2.47 -0.10 -8.58
C LEU A 96 -1.74 -0.53 -9.85
N ALA A 97 -1.65 -1.84 -10.12
CA ALA A 97 -1.03 -2.37 -11.32
C ALA A 97 -1.79 -2.03 -12.62
N LEU A 98 -3.03 -1.53 -12.53
CA LEU A 98 -3.78 -1.03 -13.69
C LEU A 98 -3.37 0.39 -14.08
N LEU A 99 -2.68 1.11 -13.20
CA LEU A 99 -2.22 2.47 -13.46
C LEU A 99 -1.09 2.48 -14.50
N GLU A 100 -1.08 3.54 -15.31
CA GLU A 100 0.05 3.87 -16.17
C GLU A 100 1.15 4.58 -15.37
N GLY A 101 2.41 4.37 -15.77
CA GLY A 101 3.57 5.01 -15.15
C GLY A 101 4.16 4.25 -13.94
N GLU A 102 5.03 4.94 -13.20
CA GLU A 102 5.95 4.32 -12.24
C GLU A 102 5.26 3.62 -11.07
N VAL A 103 4.09 4.10 -10.64
CA VAL A 103 3.30 3.44 -9.56
C VAL A 103 2.80 2.08 -10.05
N GLY A 104 2.22 2.03 -11.24
CA GLY A 104 1.76 0.77 -11.82
C GLY A 104 2.89 -0.21 -12.12
N ASP A 105 4.03 0.28 -12.60
CA ASP A 105 5.23 -0.55 -12.82
C ASP A 105 5.73 -1.19 -11.53
N ARG A 106 5.82 -0.41 -10.45
CA ARG A 106 6.24 -0.90 -9.13
C ARG A 106 5.21 -1.87 -8.53
N ALA A 107 3.92 -1.59 -8.67
CA ALA A 107 2.86 -2.49 -8.21
C ALA A 107 2.92 -3.85 -8.93
N ARG A 108 3.13 -3.86 -10.25
CA ARG A 108 3.36 -5.09 -11.04
C ARG A 108 4.59 -5.86 -10.57
N GLN A 109 5.69 -5.15 -10.29
CA GLN A 109 6.91 -5.78 -9.76
C GLN A 109 6.66 -6.44 -8.40
N CYS A 110 6.04 -5.72 -7.46
CA CYS A 110 5.71 -6.26 -6.13
C CYS A 110 4.78 -7.47 -6.21
N HIS A 111 3.70 -7.37 -7.00
CA HIS A 111 2.76 -8.47 -7.23
C HIS A 111 3.48 -9.72 -7.77
N GLY A 112 4.37 -9.54 -8.75
CA GLY A 112 5.18 -10.64 -9.30
C GLY A 112 6.08 -11.32 -8.27
N LEU A 113 6.68 -10.56 -7.35
CA LEU A 113 7.52 -11.11 -6.27
C LEU A 113 6.71 -11.93 -5.26
N ILE A 114 5.51 -11.47 -4.90
CA ILE A 114 4.61 -12.18 -3.98
C ILE A 114 4.15 -13.51 -4.59
N VAL A 115 3.65 -13.48 -5.83
CA VAL A 115 3.16 -14.69 -6.53
C VAL A 115 4.31 -15.67 -6.82
N GLY A 116 5.48 -15.17 -7.17
CA GLY A 116 6.67 -15.99 -7.41
C GLY A 116 7.11 -16.78 -6.18
N ARG A 117 6.97 -16.20 -4.98
CA ARG A 117 7.29 -16.88 -3.71
C ARG A 117 6.25 -17.92 -3.31
N ALA A 118 4.97 -17.69 -3.58
CA ALA A 118 3.92 -18.67 -3.31
C ALA A 118 4.04 -19.96 -4.17
N SER A 119 4.83 -19.90 -5.24
CA SER A 119 5.05 -21.01 -6.18
C SER A 119 6.36 -21.79 -5.93
N SER A 120 7.19 -21.38 -4.96
CA SER A 120 8.46 -22.03 -4.58
C SER A 120 8.32 -22.84 -3.29
#